data_AF-A0A0P7BCC0-F1
#
_entry.id   AF-A0A0P7BCC0-F1
#
_cell.length_a   1.000
_cell.length_b   1.000
_cell.length_c   1.000
_cell.angle_alpha   90.00
_cell.angle_beta   90.00
_cell.angle_gamma   90.00
#
_symmetry.space_group_name_H-M   'P 1'
#
loop_
_entity.id
_entity.type
_entity.pdbx_description
1 polymer ?
#
loop_
_entity_poly.entity_id
_entity_poly.type
_entity_poly.pdbx_seq_one_letter_code
_entity_poly.pdbx_strand_id
1 'polypeptide(L)'
;MASSADTTPISPARFAAALKDLSLAMLHLKVLEIRNSIAHLQYSNDQLKPFAEGSAAVLDNAAAEGVPDQDCIDAIKDNDLVIDRMAERIAIIRVEVEGRGLSWEEFKSRDEAESKNEDEPVTANGQTATTTTTTTTTSSGSNPWTDGTFQTGTIRNGEVHMDSPASRPEGGSLSDEQLRRALEERMRNLGTDDDDDEGGMHL
;
A
#
# COMPACT_ATOMS: atom_id res chain seq x y z
N MET A 1 -5.46 -21.94 27.15
CA MET A 1 -4.81 -20.76 26.54
C MET A 1 -5.83 -20.13 25.60
N ALA A 2 -6.43 -19.01 25.99
CA ALA A 2 -7.25 -18.22 25.08
C ALA A 2 -6.28 -17.35 24.26
N SER A 3 -6.22 -17.56 22.94
CA SER A 3 -5.40 -16.72 22.06
C SER A 3 -6.01 -15.32 22.00
N SER A 4 -5.18 -14.29 22.07
CA SER A 4 -5.56 -12.91 22.40
C SER A 4 -6.22 -12.11 21.26
N ALA A 5 -7.00 -12.76 20.37
CA ALA A 5 -7.56 -12.14 19.18
C ALA A 5 -8.98 -12.65 18.80
N ASP A 6 -9.85 -12.88 19.78
CA ASP A 6 -11.26 -13.22 19.52
C ASP A 6 -12.06 -11.97 19.09
N THR A 7 -11.67 -11.37 17.96
CA THR A 7 -12.49 -10.37 17.25
C THR A 7 -13.50 -11.13 16.42
N THR A 8 -14.60 -11.55 17.03
CA THR A 8 -15.67 -12.23 16.29
C THR A 8 -16.17 -11.31 15.18
N PRO A 9 -16.06 -11.69 13.90
CA PRO A 9 -16.51 -10.84 12.81
C PRO A 9 -18.01 -10.52 12.94
N ILE A 10 -18.41 -9.29 12.62
CA ILE A 10 -19.82 -8.94 12.55
C ILE A 10 -20.53 -9.85 11.53
N SER A 11 -21.64 -10.46 11.95
CA SER A 11 -22.44 -11.32 11.08
C SER A 11 -23.01 -10.52 9.89
N PRO A 12 -23.18 -11.14 8.71
CA PRO A 12 -23.79 -10.50 7.54
C PRO A 12 -25.13 -9.82 7.84
N ALA A 13 -26.01 -10.48 8.59
CA ALA A 13 -27.33 -9.94 8.95
C ALA A 13 -27.24 -8.66 9.80
N ARG A 14 -26.34 -8.64 10.80
CA ARG A 14 -26.12 -7.45 11.64
C ARG A 14 -25.48 -6.31 10.83
N PHE A 15 -24.58 -6.63 9.89
CA PHE A 15 -24.01 -5.66 8.97
C PHE A 15 -25.11 -5.02 8.10
N ALA A 16 -25.96 -5.83 7.46
CA ALA A 16 -27.08 -5.35 6.65
C ALA A 16 -28.05 -4.46 7.45
N ALA A 17 -28.37 -4.84 8.69
CA ALA A 17 -29.23 -4.04 9.55
C ALA A 17 -28.65 -2.64 9.82
N ALA A 18 -27.33 -2.54 10.03
CA ALA A 18 -26.65 -1.27 10.28
C ALA A 18 -26.62 -0.35 9.05
N LEU A 19 -26.62 -0.89 7.83
CA LEU A 19 -26.57 -0.07 6.61
C LEU A 19 -27.80 0.83 6.44
N LYS A 20 -28.97 0.42 6.97
CA LYS A 20 -30.23 1.17 6.85
C LYS A 20 -30.15 2.58 7.40
N ASP A 21 -29.32 2.80 8.42
CA ASP A 21 -29.16 4.09 9.08
C ASP A 21 -28.07 4.97 8.43
N LEU A 22 -27.30 4.42 7.48
CA LEU A 22 -26.24 5.16 6.79
C LEU A 22 -26.79 6.01 5.65
N SER A 23 -26.24 7.21 5.46
CA SER A 23 -26.47 8.03 4.27
C SER A 23 -25.78 7.44 3.04
N LEU A 24 -26.20 7.88 1.85
CA LEU A 24 -25.61 7.42 0.59
C LEU A 24 -24.09 7.68 0.51
N ALA A 25 -23.66 8.88 0.93
CA ALA A 25 -22.24 9.23 0.97
C ALA A 25 -21.44 8.28 1.89
N MET A 26 -22.00 7.88 3.03
CA MET A 26 -21.36 6.91 3.92
C MET A 26 -21.30 5.51 3.31
N LEU A 27 -22.29 5.10 2.52
CA LEU A 27 -22.23 3.85 1.77
C LEU A 27 -21.08 3.87 0.74
N HIS A 28 -20.86 4.99 0.03
CA HIS A 28 -19.73 5.11 -0.89
C HIS A 28 -18.39 4.97 -0.18
N LEU A 29 -18.21 5.69 0.92
CA LEU A 29 -17.00 5.60 1.74
C LEU A 29 -16.78 4.16 2.22
N LYS A 30 -17.85 3.46 2.63
CA LYS A 30 -17.74 2.08 3.09
C LYS A 30 -17.31 1.13 1.98
N VAL A 31 -17.84 1.30 0.76
CA VAL A 31 -17.40 0.50 -0.39
C VAL A 31 -15.93 0.74 -0.72
N LEU A 32 -15.48 2.00 -0.69
CA LEU A 32 -14.07 2.35 -0.93
C LEU A 32 -13.14 1.76 0.14
N GLU A 33 -13.51 1.86 1.41
CA GLU A 33 -12.77 1.26 2.53
C GLU A 33 -12.62 -0.26 2.34
N ILE A 34 -13.71 -0.95 1.98
CA ILE A 34 -13.69 -2.41 1.80
C ILE A 34 -12.87 -2.80 0.55
N ARG A 35 -13.02 -2.09 -0.58
CA ARG A 35 -12.20 -2.35 -1.78
C ARG A 35 -10.71 -2.15 -1.50
N ASN A 36 -10.36 -1.09 -0.79
CA ASN A 36 -8.98 -0.84 -0.41
C ASN A 36 -8.44 -1.96 0.50
N SER A 37 -9.25 -2.42 1.46
CA SER A 37 -8.89 -3.56 2.33
C SER A 37 -8.66 -4.85 1.52
N ILE A 38 -9.53 -5.15 0.55
CA ILE A 38 -9.36 -6.29 -0.36
C ILE A 38 -8.06 -6.16 -1.17
N ALA A 39 -7.81 -4.99 -1.76
CA ALA A 39 -6.61 -4.75 -2.56
C ALA A 39 -5.32 -4.95 -1.74
N HIS A 40 -5.30 -4.50 -0.47
CA HIS A 40 -4.17 -4.72 0.43
C HIS A 40 -3.98 -6.21 0.77
N LEU A 41 -5.05 -6.96 1.00
CA LEU A 41 -4.95 -8.40 1.25
C LEU A 41 -4.46 -9.16 0.02
N GLN A 42 -4.95 -8.81 -1.17
CA GLN A 42 -4.48 -9.38 -2.44
C GLN A 42 -3.00 -9.11 -2.67
N TYR A 43 -2.57 -7.86 -2.48
CA TYR A 43 -1.16 -7.50 -2.57
C TYR A 43 -0.31 -8.27 -1.55
N SER A 44 -0.78 -8.40 -0.30
CA SER A 44 -0.10 -9.20 0.72
C SER A 44 -0.01 -10.68 0.32
N ASN A 45 -1.05 -11.24 -0.28
CA ASN A 45 -1.05 -12.62 -0.77
C ASN A 45 -0.05 -12.79 -1.91
N ASP A 46 0.03 -11.84 -2.84
CA ASP A 46 1.03 -11.85 -3.91
C ASP A 46 2.47 -11.80 -3.37
N GLN A 47 2.70 -11.07 -2.28
CA GLN A 47 4.00 -11.04 -1.60
C GLN A 47 4.32 -12.35 -0.86
N LEU A 48 3.32 -13.07 -0.35
CA LEU A 48 3.51 -14.34 0.35
C LEU A 48 3.69 -15.52 -0.60
N LYS A 49 3.14 -15.47 -1.82
CA LYS A 49 3.19 -16.56 -2.82
C LYS A 49 4.60 -17.14 -3.04
N PRO A 50 5.67 -16.35 -3.22
CA PRO A 50 7.00 -16.92 -3.45
C PRO A 50 7.51 -17.80 -2.32
N PHE A 51 7.16 -17.48 -1.08
CA PHE A 51 7.52 -18.26 0.10
C PHE A 51 6.61 -19.48 0.25
N ALA A 52 5.31 -19.30 0.05
CA ALA A 52 4.32 -20.39 0.06
C ALA A 52 4.59 -21.45 -1.03
N GLU A 53 5.19 -21.06 -2.16
CA GLU A 53 5.58 -21.96 -3.25
C GLU A 53 7.01 -22.51 -3.10
N GLY A 54 7.78 -22.01 -2.13
CA GLY A 54 9.18 -22.36 -1.93
C GLY A 54 10.13 -21.81 -3.01
N SER A 55 9.67 -20.87 -3.84
CA SER A 55 10.48 -20.22 -4.89
C SER A 55 11.37 -19.10 -4.37
N ALA A 56 11.11 -18.59 -3.15
CA ALA A 56 11.98 -17.69 -2.42
C ALA A 56 12.45 -18.31 -1.10
N ALA A 57 13.75 -18.21 -0.81
CA ALA A 57 14.32 -18.66 0.47
C ALA A 57 14.19 -17.58 1.56
N VAL A 58 13.94 -18.01 2.79
CA VAL A 58 13.99 -17.14 3.97
C VAL A 58 15.44 -17.06 4.44
N LEU A 59 16.01 -15.86 4.59
CA LEU A 59 17.43 -15.65 4.89
C LEU A 59 17.96 -16.35 6.16
N ASP A 60 17.08 -16.79 7.06
CA ASP A 60 17.45 -17.24 8.41
C ASP A 60 16.91 -18.63 8.80
N ASN A 61 16.20 -19.33 7.90
CA ASN A 61 15.71 -20.68 8.18
C ASN A 61 16.34 -21.66 7.19
N ALA A 62 16.92 -22.76 7.71
CA ALA A 62 17.53 -23.83 6.92
C ALA A 62 16.50 -24.65 6.09
N ALA A 63 15.32 -24.07 5.83
CA ALA A 63 14.42 -24.56 4.79
C ALA A 63 15.16 -24.40 3.46
N ALA A 64 15.60 -25.52 2.91
CA ALA A 64 16.27 -25.56 1.63
C ALA A 64 15.39 -24.86 0.57
N GLU A 65 16.02 -24.10 -0.34
CA GLU A 65 15.36 -23.60 -1.54
C GLU A 65 14.46 -24.70 -2.16
N GLY A 66 13.21 -24.37 -2.48
CA GLY A 66 12.23 -25.32 -3.00
C GLY A 66 11.34 -26.00 -1.96
N VAL A 67 11.44 -25.66 -0.67
CA VAL A 67 10.48 -26.10 0.36
C VAL A 67 9.42 -25.03 0.61
N PRO A 68 8.13 -25.32 0.34
CA PRO A 68 7.00 -24.46 0.68
C PRO A 68 6.94 -24.08 2.16
N ASP A 69 6.75 -22.80 2.46
CA ASP A 69 6.49 -22.31 3.81
C ASP A 69 5.01 -22.51 4.18
N GLN A 70 4.76 -23.41 5.14
CA GLN A 70 3.41 -23.75 5.60
C GLN A 70 2.70 -22.58 6.28
N ASP A 71 3.42 -21.72 7.00
CA ASP A 71 2.83 -20.55 7.65
C ASP A 71 2.38 -19.53 6.61
N CYS A 72 3.16 -19.35 5.54
CA CYS A 72 2.76 -18.52 4.40
C CYS A 72 1.53 -19.09 3.68
N ILE A 73 1.45 -20.42 3.50
CA ILE A 73 0.28 -21.09 2.90
C ILE A 73 -0.97 -20.83 3.73
N ASP A 74 -0.90 -21.00 5.04
CA ASP A 74 -2.06 -20.86 5.91
C ASP A 74 -2.47 -19.39 6.08
N ALA A 75 -1.50 -18.47 6.11
CA ALA A 75 -1.78 -17.02 6.08
C ALA A 75 -2.52 -16.60 4.79
N ILE A 76 -2.13 -17.11 3.63
CA ILE A 76 -2.84 -16.83 2.36
C ILE A 76 -4.28 -17.35 2.43
N LYS A 77 -4.50 -18.59 2.90
CA LYS A 77 -5.85 -19.15 3.04
C LYS A 77 -6.73 -18.32 3.98
N ASP A 78 -6.18 -17.88 5.11
CA ASP A 78 -6.91 -17.05 6.07
C ASP A 78 -7.26 -15.68 5.47
N ASN A 79 -6.33 -15.07 4.74
CA ASN A 79 -6.58 -13.82 4.02
C ASN A 79 -7.67 -13.99 2.94
N ASP A 80 -7.66 -15.08 2.19
CA ASP A 80 -8.68 -15.37 1.18
C ASP A 80 -10.08 -15.48 1.82
N LEU A 81 -10.20 -16.13 2.98
CA LEU A 81 -11.46 -16.16 3.75
C LEU A 81 -11.89 -14.77 4.24
N VAL A 82 -10.96 -13.85 4.48
CA VAL A 82 -11.27 -12.46 4.82
C VAL A 82 -11.73 -11.69 3.57
N ILE A 83 -11.07 -11.88 2.43
CA ILE A 83 -11.45 -11.30 1.14
C ILE A 83 -12.87 -11.72 0.77
N ASP A 84 -13.21 -13.00 0.89
CA ASP A 84 -14.56 -13.50 0.60
C ASP A 84 -15.63 -12.82 1.45
N ARG A 85 -15.38 -12.66 2.76
CA ARG A 85 -16.30 -11.93 3.67
C ARG A 85 -16.39 -10.45 3.33
N MET A 86 -15.30 -9.83 2.91
CA MET A 86 -15.29 -8.43 2.46
C MET A 86 -16.08 -8.27 1.16
N ALA A 87 -15.95 -9.19 0.22
CA ALA A 87 -16.74 -9.22 -1.01
C ALA A 87 -18.23 -9.44 -0.74
N GLU A 88 -18.57 -10.33 0.21
CA GLU A 88 -19.95 -10.52 0.68
C GLU A 88 -20.53 -9.19 1.22
N ARG A 89 -19.75 -8.44 2.00
CA ARG A 89 -20.18 -7.13 2.50
C ARG A 89 -20.44 -6.13 1.36
N ILE A 90 -19.62 -6.11 0.31
CA ILE A 90 -19.89 -5.29 -0.89
C ILE A 90 -21.22 -5.71 -1.53
N ALA A 91 -21.49 -7.02 -1.66
CA ALA A 91 -22.74 -7.52 -2.21
C ALA A 91 -23.96 -7.09 -1.38
N ILE A 92 -23.85 -7.09 -0.04
CA ILE A 92 -24.90 -6.60 0.86
C ILE A 92 -25.14 -5.09 0.67
N ILE A 93 -24.08 -4.29 0.56
CA ILE A 93 -24.21 -2.85 0.29
C ILE A 93 -24.91 -2.62 -1.06
N ARG A 94 -24.56 -3.42 -2.08
CA ARG A 94 -25.22 -3.35 -3.38
C ARG A 94 -26.73 -3.58 -3.28
N VAL A 95 -27.15 -4.62 -2.57
CA VAL A 95 -28.58 -4.91 -2.34
C VAL A 95 -29.27 -3.75 -1.62
N GLU A 96 -28.62 -3.14 -0.63
CA GLU A 96 -29.17 -1.97 0.07
C GLU A 96 -29.31 -0.74 -0.86
N VAL A 97 -28.29 -0.45 -1.68
CA VAL A 97 -28.32 0.67 -2.64
C VAL A 97 -29.44 0.48 -3.66
N GLU A 98 -29.52 -0.70 -4.27
CA GLU A 98 -30.57 -1.03 -5.24
C GLU A 98 -31.96 -1.05 -4.56
N GLY A 99 -32.05 -1.48 -3.29
CA GLY A 99 -33.26 -1.43 -2.48
C GLY A 99 -33.76 -0.02 -2.18
N ARG A 100 -32.87 0.99 -2.21
CA ARG A 100 -33.22 2.42 -2.14
C ARG A 100 -33.62 3.01 -3.50
N GLY A 101 -33.59 2.22 -4.57
CA GLY A 101 -33.89 2.66 -5.94
C GLY A 101 -32.74 3.40 -6.62
N LEU A 102 -31.51 3.28 -6.11
CA LEU A 102 -30.32 3.91 -6.65
C LEU A 102 -29.53 2.93 -7.53
N SER A 103 -28.79 3.46 -8.50
CA SER A 103 -27.98 2.64 -9.40
C SER A 103 -26.66 2.23 -8.74
N TRP A 104 -26.35 0.94 -8.76
CA TRP A 104 -25.04 0.45 -8.32
C TRP A 104 -23.88 0.94 -9.22
N GLU A 105 -24.16 1.37 -10.45
CA GLU A 105 -23.13 1.88 -11.37
C GLU A 105 -22.35 3.07 -10.78
N GLU A 106 -23.02 3.91 -9.98
CA GLU A 106 -22.40 5.06 -9.30
C GLU A 106 -21.30 4.64 -8.30
N PHE A 107 -21.34 3.39 -7.84
CA PHE A 107 -20.38 2.84 -6.88
C PHE A 107 -19.21 2.14 -7.54
N LYS A 108 -19.19 1.95 -8.86
CA LYS A 108 -18.02 1.39 -9.55
C LYS A 108 -16.91 2.43 -9.56
N SER A 109 -15.68 2.00 -9.28
CA SER A 109 -14.54 2.91 -9.45
C SER A 109 -14.43 3.27 -10.93
N ARG A 110 -13.88 4.45 -11.22
CA ARG A 110 -13.60 4.86 -12.59
C ARG A 110 -12.71 3.84 -13.31
N ASP A 111 -11.76 3.23 -12.61
CA ASP A 111 -10.93 2.15 -13.13
C ASP A 111 -11.74 0.89 -13.51
N GLU A 112 -12.72 0.47 -12.70
CA GLU A 112 -13.62 -0.66 -13.02
C GLU A 112 -14.54 -0.36 -14.23
N ALA A 113 -14.84 0.92 -14.48
CA ALA A 113 -15.65 1.35 -15.62
C ALA A 113 -14.83 1.47 -16.92
N GLU A 114 -13.55 1.84 -16.83
CA GLU A 114 -12.65 1.98 -17.98
C GLU A 114 -12.17 0.61 -18.52
N SER A 115 -11.90 -0.39 -17.66
CA SER A 115 -11.48 -1.74 -18.10
C SER A 115 -12.52 -2.55 -18.87
N LYS A 116 -13.79 -2.10 -18.94
CA LYS A 116 -14.85 -2.75 -19.73
C LYS A 116 -15.01 -2.18 -21.15
N ASN A 117 -14.35 -1.08 -21.47
CA ASN A 117 -14.51 -0.38 -22.75
C ASN A 117 -13.37 -0.68 -23.76
N GLU A 118 -12.45 -1.61 -23.46
CA GLU A 118 -11.30 -1.94 -24.33
C GLU A 118 -11.64 -2.90 -25.49
N ASP A 119 -12.87 -3.40 -25.60
CA ASP A 119 -13.31 -4.34 -26.65
C ASP A 119 -13.97 -3.68 -27.89
N GLU A 120 -13.98 -2.34 -28.00
CA GLU A 120 -14.56 -1.62 -29.15
C GLU A 120 -13.48 -1.07 -30.10
N PRO A 121 -13.46 -1.44 -31.40
CA PRO A 121 -12.45 -0.99 -32.35
C PRO A 121 -12.73 0.47 -32.76
N VAL A 122 -11.98 1.40 -32.17
CA VAL A 122 -12.04 2.82 -32.55
C VAL A 122 -11.50 3.06 -33.96
N THR A 123 -12.41 3.25 -34.92
CA THR A 123 -12.09 3.76 -36.25
C THR A 123 -11.63 5.22 -36.14
N ALA A 124 -10.35 5.47 -36.36
CA ALA A 124 -9.79 6.81 -36.42
C ALA A 124 -10.14 7.46 -37.77
N ASN A 125 -10.85 8.59 -37.74
CA ASN A 125 -10.86 9.54 -38.86
C ASN A 125 -11.17 10.98 -38.41
N GLY A 126 -10.18 11.87 -38.59
CA GLY A 126 -10.34 13.19 -39.21
C GLY A 126 -11.01 14.37 -38.46
N GLN A 127 -10.16 15.32 -38.03
CA GLN A 127 -10.12 16.70 -38.56
C GLN A 127 -10.63 17.89 -37.70
N THR A 128 -9.64 18.71 -37.30
CA THR A 128 -9.54 20.19 -37.26
C THR A 128 -10.35 21.05 -36.28
N ALA A 129 -9.59 21.54 -35.29
CA ALA A 129 -9.46 22.90 -34.77
C ALA A 129 -10.70 23.77 -34.52
N THR A 130 -10.88 24.18 -33.25
CA THR A 130 -11.04 25.59 -32.88
C THR A 130 -10.53 25.80 -31.47
N THR A 131 -9.56 26.71 -31.37
CA THR A 131 -8.90 27.21 -30.17
C THR A 131 -9.90 27.72 -29.13
N THR A 132 -9.86 27.18 -27.92
CA THR A 132 -10.20 27.91 -26.70
C THR A 132 -9.17 27.52 -25.66
N THR A 133 -8.32 28.47 -25.33
CA THR A 133 -7.31 28.40 -24.28
C THR A 133 -7.99 28.10 -22.96
N THR A 134 -7.96 26.85 -22.54
CA THR A 134 -8.07 26.46 -21.13
C THR A 134 -6.88 25.54 -20.90
N THR A 135 -6.00 25.96 -20.01
CA THR A 135 -4.77 25.27 -19.63
C THR A 135 -5.12 24.00 -18.88
N THR A 136 -5.60 22.98 -19.60
CA THR A 136 -5.64 21.60 -19.12
C THR A 136 -4.24 21.04 -19.27
N THR A 137 -3.50 21.06 -18.17
CA THR A 137 -2.27 20.29 -18.00
C THR A 137 -2.63 18.82 -18.20
N THR A 138 -2.39 18.31 -19.39
CA THR A 138 -2.26 16.88 -19.65
C THR A 138 -1.14 16.37 -18.75
N SER A 139 -1.48 15.71 -17.64
CA SER A 139 -0.53 15.08 -16.74
C SER A 139 0.06 13.85 -17.43
N SER A 140 1.09 14.08 -18.23
CA SER A 140 2.09 13.06 -18.54
C SER A 140 2.77 12.64 -17.24
N GLY A 141 2.22 11.63 -16.56
CA GLY A 141 2.89 10.74 -15.61
C GLY A 141 3.90 11.33 -14.63
N SER A 142 3.73 12.56 -14.14
CA SER A 142 4.59 13.07 -13.06
C SER A 142 4.07 12.51 -11.75
N ASN A 143 4.90 11.72 -11.08
CA ASN A 143 4.52 11.15 -9.80
C ASN A 143 4.53 12.29 -8.78
N PRO A 144 3.40 12.66 -8.17
CA PRO A 144 3.25 13.84 -7.31
C PRO A 144 4.22 13.87 -6.10
N TRP A 145 4.73 12.69 -5.72
CA TRP A 145 5.74 12.51 -4.67
C TRP A 145 7.16 12.90 -5.10
N THR A 146 7.42 12.97 -6.40
CA THR A 146 8.76 13.18 -6.98
C THR A 146 8.90 14.51 -7.70
N ASP A 147 7.78 15.12 -8.11
CA ASP A 147 7.79 16.40 -8.85
C ASP A 147 7.73 17.64 -7.95
N GLY A 148 7.68 17.43 -6.63
CA GLY A 148 7.61 18.51 -5.64
C GLY A 148 6.22 19.10 -5.44
N THR A 149 5.18 18.52 -6.05
CA THR A 149 3.78 18.94 -5.82
C THR A 149 3.34 18.66 -4.39
N PHE A 150 3.78 17.55 -3.79
CA PHE A 150 3.54 17.24 -2.38
C PHE A 150 4.83 17.39 -1.57
N GLN A 151 4.75 18.23 -0.53
CA GLN A 151 5.80 18.36 0.48
C GLN A 151 5.34 17.68 1.76
N THR A 152 6.18 16.79 2.29
CA THR A 152 5.99 16.20 3.61
C THR A 152 6.66 17.08 4.66
N GLY A 153 6.06 17.17 5.84
CA GLY A 153 6.62 17.86 7.00
C GLY A 153 6.39 17.04 8.26
N THR A 154 7.09 17.38 9.35
CA THR A 154 6.91 16.78 10.67
C THR A 154 6.34 17.79 11.66
N ILE A 155 5.43 17.35 12.53
CA ILE A 155 4.87 18.21 13.58
C ILE A 155 5.64 17.96 14.87
N ARG A 156 6.32 18.99 15.38
CA ARG A 156 7.06 18.93 16.66
C ARG A 156 6.59 20.07 17.56
N ASN A 157 6.21 19.74 18.79
CA ASN A 157 5.70 20.71 19.78
C ASN A 157 4.54 21.59 19.27
N GLY A 158 3.67 21.06 18.41
CA GLY A 158 2.53 21.80 17.83
C GLY A 158 2.92 22.75 16.69
N GLU A 159 4.18 22.77 16.28
CA GLU A 159 4.66 23.54 15.15
C GLU A 159 4.93 22.62 13.95
N VAL A 160 4.35 22.98 12.80
CA VAL A 160 4.52 22.26 11.55
C VAL A 160 5.88 22.63 10.95
N HIS A 161 6.81 21.69 10.95
CA HIS A 161 8.10 21.82 10.28
C HIS A 161 7.97 21.19 8.88
N MET A 162 7.85 22.02 7.85
CA MET A 162 7.88 21.54 6.47
C MET A 162 9.31 21.18 6.09
N ASP A 163 9.52 20.00 5.49
CA ASP A 163 10.80 19.72 4.85
C ASP A 163 10.89 20.63 3.62
N SER A 164 11.86 21.54 3.64
CA SER A 164 12.12 22.47 2.52
C SER A 164 12.29 21.65 1.23
N PRO A 165 11.69 22.04 0.09
CA PRO A 165 11.93 21.33 -1.15
C PRO A 165 13.41 21.48 -1.42
N ALA A 166 14.14 20.38 -1.37
CA ALA A 166 15.56 20.42 -1.57
C ALA A 166 15.86 20.99 -2.97
N SER A 167 16.11 22.30 -3.07
CA SER A 167 17.42 22.71 -3.54
C SER A 167 18.37 21.95 -2.64
N ARG A 168 18.80 20.79 -3.14
CA ARG A 168 19.75 19.90 -2.51
C ARG A 168 20.69 20.75 -1.66
N PRO A 169 20.74 20.62 -0.33
CA PRO A 169 22.04 20.84 0.28
C PRO A 169 22.98 19.90 -0.49
N GLU A 170 24.20 20.33 -0.80
CA GLU A 170 25.26 19.42 -1.22
C GLU A 170 25.42 18.33 -0.15
N GLY A 171 24.52 17.33 -0.17
CA GLY A 171 24.70 16.03 0.42
C GLY A 171 25.65 15.36 -0.55
N GLY A 172 26.93 15.43 -0.19
CA GLY A 172 28.03 14.96 -1.01
C GLY A 172 27.69 13.62 -1.62
N SER A 173 27.58 13.59 -2.95
CA SER A 173 27.62 12.36 -3.71
C SER A 173 29.05 11.84 -3.62
N LEU A 174 29.40 11.24 -2.49
CA LEU A 174 30.56 10.37 -2.47
C LEU A 174 30.24 9.28 -3.48
N SER A 175 31.04 9.18 -4.54
CA SER A 175 30.95 8.03 -5.42
C SER A 175 31.18 6.76 -4.59
N ASP A 176 30.71 5.62 -5.07
CA ASP A 176 30.82 4.34 -4.36
C ASP A 176 32.27 4.06 -3.86
N GLU A 177 33.26 4.51 -4.63
CA GLU A 177 34.69 4.46 -4.27
C GLU A 177 35.07 5.38 -3.10
N GLN A 178 34.54 6.60 -3.08
CA GLN A 178 34.78 7.55 -1.97
C GLN A 178 34.06 7.12 -0.69
N LEU A 179 32.87 6.52 -0.83
CA LEU A 179 32.12 5.96 0.29
C LEU A 179 32.87 4.76 0.89
N ARG A 180 33.42 3.88 0.04
CA ARG A 180 34.25 2.75 0.47
C ARG A 180 35.50 3.22 1.23
N ARG A 181 36.18 4.25 0.73
CA ARG A 181 37.38 4.81 1.36
C ARG A 181 37.07 5.45 2.72
N ALA A 182 35.96 6.16 2.83
CA ALA A 182 35.51 6.74 4.10
C ALA A 182 35.14 5.66 5.14
N LEU A 183 34.55 4.54 4.69
CA LEU A 183 34.23 3.41 5.57
C LEU A 183 35.50 2.69 6.07
N GLU A 184 36.48 2.48 5.19
CA GLU A 184 37.78 1.89 5.54
C GLU A 184 38.57 2.78 6.52
N GLU A 185 38.55 4.10 6.32
CA GLU A 185 39.21 5.06 7.22
C GLU A 185 38.55 5.12 8.60
N ARG A 186 37.21 5.02 8.65
CA ARG A 186 36.46 4.91 9.91
C ARG A 186 36.75 3.60 10.64
N MET A 187 36.84 2.47 9.94
CA MET A 187 37.19 1.19 10.57
C MET A 187 38.62 1.19 11.13
N ARG A 188 39.56 1.87 10.46
CA ARG A 188 40.93 2.03 10.95
C ARG A 188 40.99 2.86 12.23
N ASN A 189 40.16 3.90 12.33
CA ASN A 189 40.07 4.75 13.52
C ASN A 189 39.43 4.04 14.72
N LEU A 190 38.55 3.06 14.51
CA LEU A 190 38.02 2.22 15.60
C LEU A 190 38.97 1.10 16.04
N GLY A 191 39.98 0.76 15.24
CA GLY A 191 40.96 -0.27 15.56
C GLY A 191 42.19 0.23 16.34
N THR A 192 42.17 1.48 16.85
CA THR A 192 43.31 2.09 17.55
C THR A 192 43.00 2.49 19.00
N ASP A 193 41.86 2.05 19.55
CA ASP A 193 41.47 2.27 20.96
C ASP A 193 41.49 0.96 21.79
N ASP A 194 42.41 0.05 21.47
CA ASP A 194 42.73 -1.12 22.31
C ASP A 194 44.22 -1.04 22.67
N ASP A 195 44.53 -0.19 23.65
CA ASP A 195 45.68 -0.31 24.56
C ASP A 195 45.55 0.84 25.58
N ASP A 196 44.89 0.57 26.72
CA ASP A 196 45.35 0.92 28.07
C ASP A 196 44.18 0.90 29.09
N ASP A 197 44.05 -0.27 29.71
CA ASP A 197 43.83 -0.54 31.14
C ASP A 197 42.60 -0.02 31.94
N GLU A 198 42.12 -0.99 32.75
CA GLU A 198 41.49 -0.86 34.08
C GLU A 198 40.00 -0.50 34.21
N GLY A 199 39.22 -1.53 34.57
CA GLY A 199 38.09 -1.34 35.48
C GLY A 199 36.88 -2.21 35.20
N GLY A 200 36.99 -3.51 35.46
CA GLY A 200 35.83 -4.40 35.49
C GLY A 200 34.78 -3.95 36.50
N MET A 201 33.53 -4.35 36.27
CA MET A 201 32.61 -4.92 37.25
C MET A 201 31.32 -5.30 36.49
N HIS A 202 31.18 -6.59 36.18
CA HIS A 202 29.87 -7.18 35.94
C HIS A 202 29.22 -7.45 37.30
N LEU A 203 28.04 -6.86 37.55
CA LEU A 203 26.89 -7.45 38.25
C LEU A 203 25.63 -6.70 37.84
#